data_AF-A0A1G0LPK8-F1
#
_entry.id   AF-A0A1G0LPK8-F1
#
_cell.length_a   1.000
_cell.length_b   1.000
_cell.length_c   1.000
_cell.angle_alpha   90.00
_cell.angle_beta   90.00
_cell.angle_gamma   90.00
#
_symmetry.space_group_name_H-M   'P 1'
#
loop_
_entity.id
_entity.type
_entity.pdbx_description
1 polymer ?
#
loop_
_entity_poly.entity_id
_entity_poly.type
_entity_poly.pdbx_seq_one_letter_code
_entity_poly.pdbx_strand_id
1 'polypeptide(L)'
;MIFRIIRKFNAGIVRFIMGIKFRAVGATILASFAGLSLTTNIIPSAISMMGLMDSFSARWELGGFAVYSMMAWAVGGWAGQKTGDKRLGAIVLGSVGLTTGLLFTGVGIGTEANILLAGGGAALLYGAIGGMIIGDALRDPPADPNDPFAKIGRIGDLGMFDYFRKNA
;
A
#
# COMPACT_ATOMS: atom_id res chain seq x y z
N MET A 1 -10.10 -25.60 33.23
CA MET A 1 -10.84 -25.16 32.02
C MET A 1 -10.26 -23.87 31.42
N ILE A 2 -10.06 -22.82 32.22
CA ILE A 2 -9.48 -21.52 31.81
C ILE A 2 -8.10 -21.65 31.13
N PHE A 3 -7.17 -22.45 31.69
CA PHE A 3 -5.85 -22.67 31.10
C PHE A 3 -5.88 -23.28 29.68
N ARG A 4 -6.87 -24.12 29.36
CA ARG A 4 -7.05 -24.67 28.00
C ARG A 4 -7.55 -23.61 27.02
N ILE A 5 -8.41 -22.70 27.47
CA ILE A 5 -8.94 -21.59 26.67
C ILE A 5 -7.83 -20.60 26.34
N ILE A 6 -7.03 -20.20 27.34
CA ILE A 6 -5.87 -19.31 27.15
C ILE A 6 -4.86 -19.94 26.17
N ARG A 7 -4.56 -21.23 26.31
CA ARG A 7 -3.67 -21.94 25.37
C ARG A 7 -4.22 -21.95 23.94
N LYS A 8 -5.52 -22.21 23.73
CA LYS A 8 -6.13 -22.18 22.41
C LYS A 8 -6.13 -20.78 21.79
N PHE A 9 -6.40 -19.76 22.60
CA PHE A 9 -6.35 -18.36 22.17
C PHE A 9 -4.93 -17.96 21.75
N ASN A 10 -3.93 -18.26 22.58
CA ASN A 10 -2.52 -17.97 22.27
C ASN A 10 -2.07 -18.73 21.02
N ALA A 11 -2.43 -20.01 20.88
CA ALA A 11 -2.13 -20.79 19.67
C ALA A 11 -2.78 -20.18 18.42
N GLY A 12 -3.99 -19.61 18.55
CA GLY A 12 -4.67 -18.86 17.49
C GLY A 12 -3.89 -17.63 17.06
N ILE A 13 -3.44 -16.80 18.01
CA ILE A 13 -2.65 -15.59 17.73
C ILE A 13 -1.34 -15.95 17.04
N VAL A 14 -0.59 -16.92 17.57
CA VAL A 14 0.69 -17.32 16.99
C VAL A 14 0.49 -17.88 15.58
N ARG A 15 -0.55 -18.69 15.36
CA ARG A 15 -0.89 -19.21 14.02
C ARG A 15 -1.25 -18.11 13.03
N PHE A 16 -1.95 -17.06 13.49
CA PHE A 16 -2.24 -15.88 12.69
C PHE A 16 -0.96 -15.13 12.30
N ILE A 17 -0.09 -14.82 13.28
CA ILE A 17 1.19 -14.13 13.06
C ILE A 17 2.07 -14.91 12.09
N MET A 18 2.21 -16.23 12.29
CA MET A 18 2.97 -17.10 11.41
C MET A 18 2.42 -17.15 9.97
N GLY A 19 1.13 -16.81 9.77
CA GLY A 19 0.49 -16.74 8.46
C GLY A 19 0.71 -15.43 7.70
N ILE A 20 1.25 -14.38 8.34
CA ILE A 20 1.47 -13.07 7.73
C ILE A 20 2.55 -13.19 6.64
N LYS A 21 2.24 -12.67 5.44
CA LYS A 21 3.17 -12.63 4.30
C LYS A 21 3.98 -11.34 4.32
N PHE A 22 5.31 -11.43 4.28
CA PHE A 22 6.19 -10.27 4.29
C PHE A 22 5.97 -9.34 3.09
N ARG A 23 5.67 -9.90 1.92
CA ARG A 23 5.42 -9.12 0.71
C ARG A 23 4.15 -8.28 0.82
N ALA A 24 3.10 -8.80 1.45
CA ALA A 24 1.87 -8.05 1.70
C ALA A 24 2.13 -6.89 2.68
N VAL A 25 2.88 -7.14 3.76
CA VAL A 25 3.29 -6.08 4.71
C VAL A 25 4.14 -5.02 4.01
N GLY A 26 5.12 -5.45 3.21
CA GLY A 26 5.97 -4.55 2.42
C GLY A 26 5.16 -3.69 1.44
N ALA A 27 4.18 -4.29 0.75
CA ALA A 27 3.31 -3.57 -0.18
C ALA A 27 2.48 -2.50 0.54
N THR A 28 1.90 -2.85 1.69
CA THR A 28 1.13 -1.93 2.52
C THR A 28 1.97 -0.76 3.01
N ILE A 29 3.19 -1.03 3.53
CA ILE A 29 4.09 0.01 4.04
C ILE A 29 4.56 0.94 2.92
N LEU A 30 5.05 0.37 1.81
CA LEU A 30 5.54 1.15 0.67
C LEU A 30 4.43 2.01 0.06
N ALA A 31 3.24 1.46 -0.11
CA ALA A 31 2.11 2.22 -0.62
C ALA A 31 1.65 3.30 0.38
N SER A 32 1.68 3.03 1.69
CA SER A 32 1.41 4.05 2.70
C SER A 32 2.34 5.25 2.57
N PHE A 33 3.65 5.02 2.47
CA PHE A 33 4.62 6.11 2.23
C PHE A 33 4.44 6.80 0.88
N ALA A 34 4.00 6.07 -0.16
CA ALA A 34 3.62 6.69 -1.42
C ALA A 34 2.42 7.64 -1.24
N GLY A 35 1.41 7.25 -0.46
CA GLY A 35 0.30 8.13 -0.09
C GLY A 35 0.74 9.39 0.66
N LEU A 36 1.72 9.29 1.56
CA LEU A 36 2.32 10.46 2.21
C LEU A 36 3.09 11.34 1.21
N SER A 37 3.85 10.71 0.30
CA SER A 37 4.59 11.42 -0.75
C SER A 37 3.65 12.15 -1.71
N LEU A 38 2.45 11.61 -1.94
CA LEU A 38 1.44 12.24 -2.79
C LEU A 38 1.08 13.64 -2.29
N THR A 39 0.76 13.78 -1.00
CA THR A 39 0.31 15.05 -0.40
C THR A 39 1.46 16.02 -0.11
N THR A 40 2.65 15.49 0.16
CA THR A 40 3.83 16.31 0.53
C THR A 40 4.70 16.71 -0.66
N ASN A 41 4.65 15.96 -1.78
CA ASN A 41 5.55 16.19 -2.89
C ASN A 41 4.87 16.15 -4.26
N ILE A 42 4.18 15.07 -4.60
CA ILE A 42 3.71 14.85 -5.99
C ILE A 42 2.68 15.90 -6.43
N ILE A 43 1.59 16.06 -5.67
CA ILE A 43 0.56 17.06 -6.00
C ILE A 43 1.12 18.49 -5.89
N PRO A 44 1.82 18.89 -4.81
CA PRO A 44 2.42 20.22 -4.74
C PRO A 44 3.38 20.54 -5.89
N SER A 45 4.20 19.58 -6.31
CA SER A 45 5.12 19.78 -7.44
C SER A 45 4.37 19.93 -8.75
N ALA A 46 3.35 19.11 -9.01
CA ALA A 46 2.55 19.20 -10.23
C ALA A 46 1.83 20.57 -10.34
N ILE A 47 1.22 21.02 -9.26
CA ILE A 47 0.51 22.32 -9.20
C ILE A 47 1.49 23.48 -9.36
N SER A 48 2.66 23.41 -8.72
CA SER A 48 3.70 24.45 -8.83
C SER A 48 4.31 24.51 -10.22
N MET A 49 4.57 23.37 -10.87
CA MET A 49 5.07 23.32 -12.24
C MET A 49 4.10 23.95 -13.25
N MET A 50 2.80 23.90 -12.96
CA MET A 50 1.77 24.55 -13.78
C MET A 50 1.56 26.03 -13.44
N GLY A 51 2.31 26.60 -12.48
CA GLY A 51 2.19 27.99 -12.07
C GLY A 51 0.88 28.32 -11.36
N LEU A 52 0.16 27.31 -10.85
CA LEU A 52 -1.17 27.47 -10.24
C LEU A 52 -1.10 27.86 -8.76
N MET A 53 -0.10 27.34 -8.04
CA MET A 53 0.11 27.61 -6.62
C MET A 53 1.56 27.35 -6.25
N ASP A 54 2.10 28.04 -5.25
CA ASP A 54 3.43 27.70 -4.72
C ASP A 54 3.39 26.37 -3.95
N SER A 55 4.53 25.67 -3.94
CA SER A 55 4.61 24.34 -3.34
C SER A 55 4.50 24.33 -1.82
N PHE A 56 4.76 25.45 -1.13
CA PHE A 56 4.63 25.54 0.32
C PHE A 56 3.16 25.60 0.72
N SER A 57 2.38 26.48 0.09
CA SER A 57 0.95 26.62 0.33
C SER A 57 0.20 25.33 -0.02
N ALA A 58 0.51 24.71 -1.16
CA ALA A 58 -0.09 23.43 -1.55
C ALA A 58 0.19 22.31 -0.53
N ARG A 59 1.40 22.25 0.03
CA ARG A 59 1.74 21.28 1.09
C ARG A 59 0.98 21.54 2.38
N TRP A 60 0.81 22.82 2.73
CA TRP A 60 0.08 23.21 3.94
C TRP A 60 -1.39 22.79 3.86
N GLU A 61 -2.05 23.09 2.74
CA GLU A 61 -3.44 22.71 2.48
C GLU A 61 -3.63 21.19 2.43
N LEU A 62 -2.69 20.46 1.83
CA LEU A 62 -2.76 19.01 1.74
C LEU A 62 -2.32 18.27 3.02
N GLY A 63 -1.70 18.97 3.97
CA GLY A 63 -1.15 18.38 5.19
C GLY A 63 -2.18 17.65 6.04
N GLY A 64 -3.41 18.18 6.09
CA GLY A 64 -4.55 17.56 6.79
C GLY A 64 -4.99 16.21 6.21
N PHE A 65 -4.62 15.91 4.96
CA PHE A 65 -5.01 14.68 4.28
C PHE A 65 -3.95 13.58 4.33
N ALA A 66 -2.78 13.84 4.93
CA ALA A 66 -1.65 12.90 4.92
C ALA A 66 -2.03 11.51 5.46
N VAL A 67 -2.68 11.44 6.62
CA VAL A 67 -3.07 10.16 7.24
C VAL A 67 -4.10 9.41 6.38
N TYR A 68 -5.10 10.12 5.87
CA TYR A 68 -6.13 9.52 5.01
C TYR A 68 -5.53 8.99 3.69
N SER A 69 -4.58 9.74 3.12
CA SER A 69 -3.83 9.33 1.94
C SER A 69 -3.02 8.05 2.22
N MET A 70 -2.25 8.03 3.31
CA MET A 70 -1.49 6.86 3.74
C MET A 70 -2.39 5.62 3.89
N MET A 71 -3.55 5.76 4.50
CA MET A 71 -4.51 4.65 4.68
C MET A 71 -5.09 4.15 3.36
N ALA A 72 -5.56 5.04 2.49
CA ALA A 72 -6.14 4.68 1.21
C ALA A 72 -5.12 3.96 0.32
N TRP A 73 -3.89 4.48 0.28
CA TRP A 73 -2.82 3.88 -0.50
C TRP A 73 -2.31 2.58 0.10
N ALA A 74 -2.26 2.44 1.42
CA ALA A 74 -1.93 1.17 2.09
C ALA A 74 -2.87 0.02 1.64
N VAL A 75 -4.18 0.30 1.60
CA VAL A 75 -5.18 -0.66 1.09
C VAL A 75 -5.00 -0.90 -0.41
N GLY A 76 -4.77 0.16 -1.18
CA GLY A 76 -4.49 0.06 -2.61
C GLY A 76 -3.26 -0.80 -2.95
N GLY A 77 -2.16 -0.64 -2.20
CA GLY A 77 -0.94 -1.42 -2.37
C GLY A 77 -1.13 -2.89 -2.02
N TRP A 78 -1.83 -3.17 -0.93
CA TRP A 78 -2.22 -4.53 -0.58
C TRP A 78 -3.10 -5.19 -1.65
N ALA A 79 -4.10 -4.47 -2.18
CA ALA A 79 -4.97 -4.96 -3.23
C ALA A 79 -4.21 -5.16 -4.55
N GLY A 80 -3.36 -4.20 -4.93
CA GLY A 80 -2.54 -4.27 -6.13
C GLY A 80 -1.55 -5.43 -6.10
N GLN A 81 -0.92 -5.68 -4.95
CA GLN A 81 0.00 -6.80 -4.75
C GLN A 81 -0.68 -8.16 -4.99
N LYS A 82 -1.92 -8.32 -4.55
CA LYS A 82 -2.68 -9.57 -4.71
C LYS A 82 -2.98 -9.93 -6.15
N THR A 83 -2.98 -8.96 -7.06
CA THR A 83 -3.23 -9.22 -8.47
C THR A 83 -2.10 -10.03 -9.11
N GLY A 84 -0.86 -9.85 -8.64
CA GLY A 84 0.33 -10.49 -9.19
C GLY A 84 0.64 -10.13 -10.64
N ASP A 85 -0.01 -9.10 -11.19
CA ASP A 85 0.14 -8.63 -12.57
C ASP A 85 0.41 -7.11 -12.56
N LYS A 86 1.47 -6.70 -13.26
CA LYS A 86 1.87 -5.29 -13.38
C LYS A 86 0.75 -4.37 -13.89
N ARG A 87 -0.03 -4.82 -14.88
CA ARG A 87 -1.12 -4.03 -15.49
C ARG A 87 -2.28 -3.88 -14.51
N LEU A 88 -2.68 -4.96 -13.84
CA LEU A 88 -3.75 -4.91 -12.85
C LEU A 88 -3.33 -4.10 -11.63
N GLY A 89 -2.08 -4.24 -11.18
CA GLY A 89 -1.50 -3.38 -10.14
C GLY A 89 -1.55 -1.90 -10.51
N ALA A 90 -1.20 -1.56 -11.76
CA ALA A 90 -1.29 -0.19 -12.28
C ALA A 90 -2.72 0.35 -12.26
N ILE A 91 -3.70 -0.46 -12.66
CA ILE A 91 -5.11 -0.06 -12.65
C ILE A 91 -5.60 0.18 -11.23
N VAL A 92 -5.29 -0.72 -10.28
CA VAL A 92 -5.73 -0.60 -8.90
C VAL A 92 -5.15 0.66 -8.24
N LEU A 93 -3.82 0.80 -8.22
CA LEU A 93 -3.20 1.94 -7.56
C LEU A 93 -3.33 3.23 -8.35
N GLY A 94 -3.43 3.18 -9.68
CA GLY A 94 -3.77 4.33 -10.51
C GLY A 94 -5.17 4.88 -10.22
N SER A 95 -6.16 4.00 -9.99
CA SER A 95 -7.52 4.41 -9.61
C SER A 95 -7.57 5.00 -8.20
N VAL A 96 -6.83 4.41 -7.25
CA VAL A 96 -6.65 4.99 -5.90
C VAL A 96 -5.98 6.36 -6.00
N GLY A 97 -4.91 6.47 -6.78
CA GLY A 97 -4.21 7.73 -7.03
C GLY A 97 -5.13 8.79 -7.63
N LEU A 98 -5.86 8.48 -8.70
CA LEU A 98 -6.81 9.41 -9.30
C LEU A 98 -7.87 9.87 -8.30
N THR A 99 -8.48 8.94 -7.58
CA THR A 99 -9.57 9.25 -6.64
C THR A 99 -9.07 10.11 -5.49
N THR A 100 -7.94 9.73 -4.89
CA THR A 100 -7.33 10.50 -3.78
C THR A 100 -6.81 11.86 -4.26
N GLY A 101 -6.18 11.92 -5.44
CA GLY A 101 -5.72 13.17 -6.03
C GLY A 101 -6.86 14.15 -6.30
N LEU A 102 -7.94 13.71 -6.96
CA LEU A 102 -9.10 14.55 -7.22
C LEU A 102 -9.76 15.04 -5.92
N LEU A 103 -9.94 14.15 -4.93
CA LEU A 103 -10.56 14.51 -3.66
C LEU A 103 -9.71 15.49 -2.85
N PHE A 104 -8.42 15.20 -2.68
CA PHE A 104 -7.56 16.06 -1.85
C PHE A 104 -7.26 17.39 -2.51
N THR A 105 -7.05 17.40 -3.82
CA THR A 105 -6.87 18.66 -4.55
C THR A 105 -8.17 19.46 -4.59
N GLY A 106 -9.32 18.83 -4.82
CA GLY A 106 -10.62 19.49 -4.86
C GLY A 106 -11.06 20.09 -3.52
N VAL A 107 -10.83 19.37 -2.42
CA VAL A 107 -11.21 19.80 -1.06
C VAL A 107 -10.15 20.69 -0.42
N GLY A 108 -8.87 20.38 -0.63
CA GLY A 108 -7.76 21.08 0.02
C GLY A 108 -7.36 22.38 -0.66
N ILE A 109 -7.38 22.41 -2.00
CA ILE A 109 -6.80 23.51 -2.79
C ILE A 109 -7.87 24.28 -3.55
N GLY A 110 -8.64 23.58 -4.39
CA GLY A 110 -9.65 24.22 -5.21
C GLY A 110 -10.26 23.31 -6.26
N THR A 111 -11.41 23.73 -6.78
CA THR A 111 -12.23 22.96 -7.73
C THR A 111 -12.03 23.39 -9.19
N GLU A 112 -11.08 24.30 -9.45
CA GLU A 112 -10.76 24.72 -10.80
C GLU A 112 -10.24 23.55 -11.63
N ALA A 113 -10.68 23.46 -12.89
CA ALA A 113 -10.37 22.33 -13.76
C ALA A 113 -8.86 22.08 -13.91
N ASN A 114 -8.06 23.16 -14.04
CA ASN A 114 -6.61 23.05 -14.17
C ASN A 114 -5.96 22.47 -12.90
N ILE A 115 -6.45 22.86 -11.72
CA ILE A 115 -5.97 22.38 -10.43
C ILE A 115 -6.33 20.89 -10.27
N LEU A 116 -7.58 20.51 -10.57
CA LEU A 116 -8.04 19.12 -10.52
C LEU A 116 -7.30 18.21 -11.51
N LEU A 117 -7.03 18.69 -12.73
CA LEU A 117 -6.28 17.95 -13.73
C LEU A 117 -4.80 17.78 -13.32
N ALA A 118 -4.18 18.83 -12.77
CA ALA A 118 -2.81 18.76 -12.28
C ALA A 118 -2.68 17.74 -11.13
N GLY A 119 -3.52 17.87 -10.10
CA GLY A 119 -3.49 17.01 -8.93
C GLY A 119 -3.94 15.57 -9.23
N GLY A 120 -5.11 15.41 -9.83
CA GLY A 120 -5.67 14.10 -10.20
C GLY A 120 -4.82 13.37 -11.25
N GLY A 121 -4.34 14.08 -12.27
CA GLY A 121 -3.49 13.51 -13.32
C GLY A 121 -2.13 13.05 -12.79
N ALA A 122 -1.45 13.89 -12.00
CA ALA A 122 -0.19 13.51 -11.37
C ALA A 122 -0.37 12.33 -10.41
N ALA A 123 -1.45 12.33 -9.63
CA ALA A 123 -1.76 11.25 -8.71
C ALA A 123 -2.09 9.93 -9.43
N LEU A 124 -2.82 9.98 -10.55
CA LEU A 124 -3.10 8.81 -11.40
C LEU A 124 -1.81 8.20 -11.93
N LEU A 125 -0.92 9.02 -12.51
CA LEU A 125 0.35 8.55 -13.08
C LEU A 125 1.24 7.96 -11.99
N TYR A 126 1.36 8.66 -10.86
CA TYR A 126 2.14 8.21 -9.71
C TYR A 126 1.61 6.87 -9.17
N GLY A 127 0.29 6.74 -9.03
CA GLY A 127 -0.37 5.51 -8.61
C GLY A 127 -0.21 4.38 -9.61
N ALA A 128 -0.33 4.65 -10.90
CA ALA A 128 -0.17 3.64 -11.95
C ALA A 128 1.25 3.07 -11.98
N ILE A 129 2.28 3.94 -11.89
CA ILE A 129 3.68 3.52 -11.86
C ILE A 129 3.99 2.74 -10.58
N GLY A 130 3.59 3.26 -9.42
CA GLY A 130 3.76 2.56 -8.14
C GLY A 130 3.03 1.20 -8.14
N GLY A 131 1.85 1.15 -8.76
CA GLY A 131 1.05 -0.06 -8.94
C GLY A 131 1.71 -1.13 -9.78
N MET A 132 2.38 -0.75 -10.88
CA MET A 132 3.19 -1.70 -11.66
C MET A 132 4.30 -2.32 -10.81
N ILE A 133 5.02 -1.48 -10.05
CA ILE A 133 6.14 -1.93 -9.22
C ILE A 133 5.65 -2.87 -8.12
N ILE A 134 4.59 -2.48 -7.39
CA ILE A 134 4.05 -3.31 -6.30
C ILE A 134 3.44 -4.61 -6.84
N GLY A 135 2.68 -4.54 -7.93
CA GLY A 135 2.04 -5.70 -8.55
C GLY A 135 3.03 -6.74 -9.07
N ASP A 136 4.20 -6.31 -9.56
CA ASP A 136 5.23 -7.20 -10.08
C ASP A 136 6.24 -7.64 -9.00
N ALA A 137 6.88 -6.69 -8.31
CA ALA A 137 7.97 -6.98 -7.38
C ALA A 137 7.50 -7.69 -6.09
N LEU A 138 6.27 -7.37 -5.63
CA LEU A 138 5.74 -7.90 -4.38
C LEU A 138 4.66 -8.97 -4.60
N ARG A 139 4.46 -9.44 -5.83
CA ARG A 139 3.52 -10.54 -6.12
C ARG A 139 3.71 -11.72 -5.19
N ASP A 140 2.60 -12.38 -4.84
CA ASP A 140 2.68 -13.60 -4.05
C ASP A 140 3.47 -14.68 -4.84
N PRO A 141 4.42 -15.38 -4.22
CA PRO A 141 5.11 -16.47 -4.89
C PRO A 141 4.13 -17.59 -5.21
N PRO A 142 4.30 -18.30 -6.34
CA PRO A 142 3.51 -19.48 -6.62
C PRO A 142 3.73 -20.49 -5.50
N ALA A 143 2.65 -20.91 -4.84
CA ALA A 143 2.72 -22.01 -3.89
C ALA A 143 2.90 -23.30 -4.71
N ASP A 144 3.95 -24.09 -4.43
CA ASP A 144 4.08 -25.43 -4.99
C ASP A 144 2.89 -26.27 -4.47
N PRO A 145 1.98 -26.75 -5.34
CA PRO A 145 0.83 -27.54 -4.91
C PRO A 145 1.24 -28.87 -4.26
N ASN A 146 2.46 -29.34 -4.54
CA ASN A 146 2.93 -30.67 -4.15
C ASN A 146 3.86 -30.64 -2.92
N ASP A 147 4.33 -29.46 -2.49
CA ASP A 147 5.14 -29.29 -1.28
C ASP A 147 4.40 -28.47 -0.21
N PRO A 148 3.80 -29.12 0.80
CA PRO A 148 3.13 -28.43 1.90
C PRO A 148 4.07 -27.58 2.78
N PHE A 149 5.40 -27.69 2.61
CA PHE A 149 6.42 -26.92 3.32
C PHE A 149 7.12 -25.87 2.45
N ALA A 150 6.66 -25.66 1.22
CA ALA A 150 7.24 -24.65 0.33
C ALA A 150 7.28 -23.28 1.00
N LYS A 151 8.47 -22.67 1.07
CA LYS A 151 8.66 -21.34 1.67
C LYS A 151 8.00 -20.29 0.80
N ILE A 152 6.88 -19.75 1.27
CA ILE A 152 6.00 -18.80 0.57
C ILE A 152 6.16 -17.37 1.12
N GLY A 153 7.23 -17.12 1.86
CA GLY A 153 7.58 -15.80 2.38
C GLY A 153 6.69 -15.35 3.55
N ARG A 154 6.25 -16.29 4.38
CA ARG A 154 5.52 -16.00 5.62
C ARG A 154 6.47 -15.81 6.79
N ILE A 155 6.00 -15.16 7.86
CA ILE A 155 6.75 -15.06 9.14
C ILE A 155 7.15 -16.45 9.64
N GLY A 156 6.26 -17.44 9.53
CA GLY A 156 6.54 -18.82 9.93
C GLY A 156 7.55 -19.56 9.06
N ASP A 157 7.99 -18.99 7.93
CA ASP A 157 9.02 -19.57 7.05
C ASP A 157 10.43 -19.05 7.38
N LEU A 158 10.55 -18.15 8.37
CA LEU A 158 11.85 -17.71 8.87
C LEU A 158 12.56 -18.87 9.59
N GLY A 159 13.88 -19.00 9.35
CA GLY A 159 14.68 -20.09 9.93
C GLY A 159 14.69 -20.13 11.47
N MET A 160 14.34 -19.03 12.13
CA MET A 160 14.08 -18.98 13.58
C MET A 160 12.97 -19.94 14.03
N PHE A 161 11.96 -20.17 13.20
CA PHE A 161 10.83 -21.06 13.51
C PHE A 161 11.06 -22.51 13.07
N ASP A 162 12.16 -22.80 12.36
CA ASP A 162 12.53 -24.17 11.99
C ASP A 162 12.78 -25.04 13.23
N TYR A 163 13.25 -24.44 14.34
CA TYR A 163 13.41 -25.14 15.62
C TYR A 163 12.07 -25.71 16.15
N PHE A 164 10.98 -24.96 16.00
CA PHE A 164 9.66 -25.41 16.43
C PHE A 164 9.04 -26.42 15.46
N ARG A 165 9.36 -26.35 14.17
CA ARG A 165 8.91 -27.35 13.17
C ARG A 165 9.63 -28.69 13.31
N LYS A 166 10.92 -28.69 13.67
CA LYS A 166 11.70 -29.94 13.83
C LYS A 166 11.41 -30.70 15.13
N ASN A 167 10.83 -30.02 16.12
CA ASN A 167 10.57 -30.55 17.47
C ASN A 167 9.07 -30.66 17.80
N ALA A 168 8.18 -30.48 16.81
CA ALA A 168 6.72 -30.66 16.94
C ALA A 168 6.30 -31.98 16.27
#